data_AF-A0A0N0SW24-F1
#
_entry.id   AF-A0A0N0SW24-F1
#
_cell.length_a   1.000
_cell.length_b   1.000
_cell.length_c   1.000
_cell.angle_alpha   90.00
_cell.angle_beta   90.00
_cell.angle_gamma   90.00
#
_symmetry.space_group_name_H-M   'P 1'
#
loop_
_entity.id
_entity.type
_entity.pdbx_description
1 polymer ?
#
loop_
_entity_poly.entity_id
_entity_poly.type
_entity_poly.pdbx_seq_one_letter_code
_entity_poly.pdbx_strand_id
1 'polypeptide(L)' 'TDKVMDGMAEWSNRPLDSVYPVLFVDAINVKITDGQVANRPIYVVMAVTAEGHRDILGIWAGDGGEGAKYWLSV' A
#
# COMPACT_ATOMS: atom_id res chain seq x y z
N THR A 1 16.66 8.36 -11.18
CA THR A 1 15.21 8.10 -11.09
C THR A 1 14.93 6.63 -11.28
N ASP A 2 15.49 6.01 -12.32
CA ASP A 2 15.29 4.57 -12.63
C ASP A 2 15.67 3.63 -11.47
N LYS A 3 16.84 3.85 -10.85
CA LYS A 3 17.27 3.06 -9.68
C LYS A 3 16.29 3.07 -8.51
N VAL A 4 15.53 4.16 -8.33
CA VAL A 4 14.52 4.25 -7.26
C VAL A 4 13.27 3.48 -7.66
N MET A 5 12.87 3.56 -8.93
CA MET A 5 11.74 2.78 -9.46
C MET A 5 12.01 1.28 -9.38
N ASP A 6 13.22 0.85 -9.72
CA ASP A 6 13.64 -0.56 -9.60
C ASP A 6 13.58 -1.03 -8.14
N GLY A 7 14.09 -0.22 -7.20
CA GLY A 7 14.03 -0.53 -5.77
C GLY A 7 12.59 -0.57 -5.22
N MET A 8 11.70 0.30 -5.71
CA MET A 8 10.28 0.25 -5.36
C MET A 8 9.61 -1.01 -5.89
N ALA A 9 9.93 -1.42 -7.12
CA ALA A 9 9.41 -2.65 -7.71
C ALA A 9 9.91 -3.90 -6.95
N GLU A 10 11.18 -3.94 -6.60
CA GLU A 10 11.77 -5.02 -5.79
C GLU A 10 11.10 -5.08 -4.41
N TRP A 11 11.00 -3.93 -3.72
CA TRP A 11 10.35 -3.84 -2.42
C TRP A 11 8.88 -4.29 -2.47
N SER A 12 8.13 -3.88 -3.51
CA SER A 12 6.72 -4.25 -3.67
C SER A 12 6.51 -5.73 -4.01
N ASN A 13 7.49 -6.40 -4.62
CA ASN A 13 7.41 -7.81 -5.01
C ASN A 13 8.19 -8.74 -4.06
N ARG A 14 8.75 -8.19 -2.96
CA ARG A 14 9.50 -8.99 -2.01
C ARG A 14 8.60 -10.06 -1.37
N PRO A 15 9.13 -11.25 -1.06
CA PRO A 15 8.36 -12.26 -0.34
C PRO A 15 7.95 -11.73 1.03
N LEU A 16 6.70 -11.96 1.40
CA LEU A 16 6.16 -11.65 2.72
C LEU A 16 6.15 -12.91 3.59
N ASP A 17 6.08 -12.70 4.91
CA ASP A 17 5.96 -13.81 5.85
C ASP A 17 4.60 -14.49 5.72
N SER A 18 4.59 -15.78 6.05
CA SER A 18 3.36 -16.59 5.97
C SER A 18 2.26 -16.16 6.95
N VAL A 19 2.62 -15.49 8.06
CA VAL A 19 1.68 -15.11 9.12
C VAL A 19 2.06 -13.76 9.71
N TYR A 20 1.08 -12.88 9.83
CA TYR A 20 1.15 -11.63 10.57
C TYR A 20 0.04 -11.60 11.63
N PRO A 21 0.36 -11.60 12.93
CA PRO A 21 -0.66 -11.62 13.99
C PRO A 21 -1.61 -10.43 13.98
N VAL A 22 -1.17 -9.27 13.48
CA VAL A 22 -1.96 -8.04 13.42
C VAL A 22 -1.71 -7.32 12.09
N LEU A 23 -2.80 -6.85 11.47
CA LEU A 23 -2.78 -5.99 10.29
C LEU A 23 -3.52 -4.68 10.58
N PHE A 24 -2.95 -3.58 10.08
CA PHE A 24 -3.55 -2.26 10.05
C PHE A 24 -3.73 -1.86 8.60
N VAL A 25 -4.94 -1.45 8.25
CA VAL A 25 -5.28 -0.92 6.93
C VAL A 25 -5.76 0.50 7.14
N ASP A 26 -5.10 1.46 6.48
CA ASP A 26 -5.45 2.88 6.57
C ASP A 26 -5.57 3.49 5.18
N ALA A 27 -6.33 4.58 5.08
CA ALA A 27 -6.57 5.33 3.85
C ALA A 27 -6.31 6.83 4.08
N ILE A 28 -5.28 7.35 3.42
CA ILE A 28 -4.93 8.76 3.49
C ILE A 28 -5.38 9.45 2.21
N ASN A 29 -6.30 10.40 2.31
CA ASN A 29 -6.76 11.18 1.17
C ASN A 29 -5.73 12.26 0.81
N VAL A 30 -5.12 12.14 -0.37
CA VAL A 30 -4.10 13.07 -0.86
C VAL A 30 -4.60 13.75 -2.14
N LYS A 31 -4.34 15.06 -2.25
CA LYS A 31 -4.55 15.78 -3.52
C LYS A 31 -3.41 15.46 -4.48
N ILE A 32 -3.70 14.73 -5.54
CA ILE A 32 -2.74 14.34 -6.57
C ILE A 32 -3.07 15.10 -7.87
N THR A 33 -2.04 15.59 -8.54
CA THR A 33 -2.17 16.27 -9.84
C THR A 33 -1.60 15.39 -10.93
N ASP A 34 -2.48 14.92 -11.82
CA ASP A 34 -2.13 14.13 -13.00
C ASP A 34 -3.00 14.62 -14.17
N GLY A 35 -2.62 15.79 -14.71
CA GLY A 35 -3.43 16.57 -15.65
C GLY A 35 -4.52 17.43 -14.99
N GLN A 36 -5.23 16.91 -13.99
CA GLN A 36 -6.17 17.64 -13.13
C GLN A 36 -5.95 17.27 -11.65
N VAL A 37 -6.29 18.19 -10.74
CA VAL A 37 -6.20 17.94 -9.29
C VAL A 37 -7.40 17.10 -8.86
N ALA A 38 -7.14 15.95 -8.25
CA ALA A 38 -8.16 15.10 -7.65
C ALA A 38 -7.73 14.64 -6.25
N ASN A 39 -8.70 14.42 -5.36
CA ASN A 39 -8.46 13.68 -4.13
C ASN A 39 -8.39 12.20 -4.49
N ARG A 40 -7.27 11.54 -4.19
CA ARG A 40 -7.10 10.10 -4.35
C ARG A 40 -6.72 9.49 -2.98
N PRO A 41 -7.37 8.39 -2.56
CA PRO A 41 -6.96 7.69 -1.36
C PRO A 41 -5.65 6.94 -1.62
N ILE A 42 -4.72 7.05 -0.68
CA ILE A 42 -3.54 6.18 -0.61
C ILE A 42 -3.79 5.17 0.49
N TYR A 43 -3.90 3.91 0.10
CA TYR A 43 -4.09 2.80 1.02
C TYR A 43 -2.74 2.29 1.49
N VAL A 44 -2.59 2.11 2.80
CA VAL A 44 -1.37 1.58 3.42
C VAL A 44 -1.74 0.36 4.24
N VAL A 45 -1.03 -0.74 3.99
CA VAL A 45 -1.14 -1.94 4.83
C VAL A 45 0.15 -2.08 5.63
N MET A 46 0.00 -2.04 6.96
CA MET A 46 1.08 -2.27 7.91
C MET A 46 0.78 -3.51 8.73
N ALA A 47 1.80 -4.28 9.04
CA ALA A 47 1.68 -5.52 9.79
C ALA A 47 2.62 -5.53 10.97
N VAL A 48 2.29 -6.35 11.98
CA VAL A 48 3.21 -6.75 13.03
C VAL A 48 3.66 -8.18 12.73
N THR A 49 4.97 -8.44 12.68
CA THR A 49 5.54 -9.79 12.51
C THR A 49 5.34 -10.64 13.76
N ALA A 50 5.61 -11.95 13.67
CA ALA A 50 5.55 -12.83 14.84
C ALA A 50 6.56 -12.45 15.94
N GLU A 51 7.66 -11.78 15.57
CA GLU A 51 8.69 -11.25 16.46
C GLU A 51 8.31 -9.88 17.05
N GLY A 52 7.16 -9.32 16.67
CA GLY A 52 6.66 -8.04 17.18
C GLY A 52 7.18 -6.81 16.44
N HIS A 53 7.85 -6.97 15.29
CA HIS A 53 8.31 -5.84 14.47
C HIS A 53 7.19 -5.30 13.58
N ARG A 54 7.18 -3.98 13.34
CA ARG A 54 6.24 -3.37 12.39
C ARG A 54 6.87 -3.29 11.01
N ASP A 55 6.16 -3.74 9.99
CA ASP A 55 6.55 -3.60 8.59
C ASP A 55 5.40 -3.07 7.74
N ILE A 56 5.72 -2.31 6.69
CA ILE A 56 4.75 -1.85 5.69
C ILE A 56 4.75 -2.87 4.55
N LEU A 57 3.63 -3.58 4.39
CA LEU A 57 3.50 -4.64 3.39
C LEU A 57 3.24 -4.06 2.00
N GLY A 58 2.56 -2.93 1.91
CA GLY A 58 2.33 -2.26 0.64
C GLY A 58 1.63 -0.92 0.76
N ILE A 59 1.68 -0.18 -0.35
CA ILE A 59 1.07 1.14 -0.52
C ILE A 59 0.45 1.18 -1.91
N TRP A 60 -0.83 1.54 -2.00
CA TRP A 60 -1.57 1.59 -3.27
C TRP A 60 -2.33 2.90 -3.42
N ALA A 61 -2.20 3.54 -4.59
CA ALA A 61 -3.02 4.68 -4.94
C ALA A 61 -4.35 4.21 -5.51
N GLY A 62 -5.44 4.54 -4.85
CA GLY A 62 -6.79 4.27 -5.31
C GLY A 62 -7.32 5.29 -6.29
N ASP A 63 -8.33 4.87 -7.05
CA ASP A 63 -9.12 5.71 -7.94
C ASP A 63 -10.41 6.24 -7.28
N GLY A 64 -10.59 5.97 -5.98
CA GLY A 64 -11.74 6.40 -5.18
C GLY A 64 -12.81 5.32 -4.97
N GLY A 65 -12.63 4.10 -5.48
CA GLY A 65 -13.51 2.98 -5.19
C GLY A 65 -13.16 2.26 -3.88
N GLU A 66 -14.03 2.29 -2.87
CA GLU A 66 -13.86 1.53 -1.61
C GLU A 66 -14.70 0.24 -1.57
N GLY A 67 -15.14 -0.25 -2.73
CA GLY A 67 -15.98 -1.44 -2.84
C GLY A 67 -15.22 -2.75 -2.57
N ALA A 68 -15.92 -3.80 -2.17
CA ALA A 68 -15.32 -5.11 -1.85
C ALA A 68 -14.45 -5.70 -2.97
N LYS A 69 -14.79 -5.44 -4.25
CA LYS A 69 -13.97 -5.87 -5.40
C LYS A 69 -12.62 -5.15 -5.48
N TYR A 70 -12.58 -3.88 -5.08
CA TYR A 70 -11.35 -3.11 -5.06
C TYR A 70 -10.43 -3.63 -3.96
N TRP A 71 -10.97 -3.84 -2.76
CA TRP A 71 -10.23 -4.42 -1.64
C TRP A 71 -9.73 -5.85 -1.88
N LEU A 72 -10.33 -6.60 -2.81
CA LEU A 72 -9.82 -7.91 -3.22
C LEU A 72 -8.53 -7.80 -4.07
N SER A 73 -8.32 -6.67 -4.74
CA SER A 73 -7.16 -6.43 -5.61
C SER A 73 -6.01 -5.70 -4.91
N VAL A 74 -6.27 -5.15 -3.73
CA VAL A 74 -5.27 -4.54 -2.83
C VAL A 74 -4.68 -5.64 -1.96
#